data_AF-A0A250KXY9-F1
#
_entry.id   AF-A0A250KXY9-F1
#
_cell.length_a   1.000
_cell.length_b   1.000
_cell.length_c   1.000
_cell.angle_alpha   90.00
_cell.angle_beta   90.00
_cell.angle_gamma   90.00
#
_symmetry.space_group_name_H-M   'P 1'
#
loop_
_entity.id
_entity.type
_entity.pdbx_description
1 polymer ?
#
loop_
_entity_poly.entity_id
_entity_poly.type
_entity_poly.pdbx_seq_one_letter_code
_entity_poly.pdbx_strand_id
1 'polypeptide(L)'
;MNHVVELAPSELNDWLDAILDSRSYAPKNFNWLGLAEILARRALETGALQWAHLAIKVYEYIARSADKDERDSLLCSEMRVRVHFIKRFGLSKEDSLLDINTIASWFMENTDCSLVSVRLSA
;
A
#
# COMPACT_ATOMS: atom_id res chain seq x y z
N MET A 1 8.11 20.86 0.96
CA MET A 1 8.19 19.51 1.55
C MET A 1 7.32 19.55 2.79
N ASN A 2 6.20 18.79 2.79
CA ASN A 2 4.97 19.11 3.52
C ASN A 2 5.01 18.79 5.02
N HIS A 3 4.51 19.71 5.86
CA HIS A 3 4.29 19.54 7.32
C HIS A 3 3.43 18.31 7.69
N VAL A 4 2.74 17.70 6.72
CA VAL A 4 1.90 16.51 6.89
C VAL A 4 2.67 15.31 7.45
N VAL A 5 3.97 15.21 7.16
CA VAL A 5 4.80 14.15 7.76
C VAL A 5 5.13 14.42 9.22
N GLU A 6 4.93 15.59 9.78
CA GLU A 6 5.21 15.85 11.20
C GLU A 6 4.04 15.47 12.13
N LEU A 7 2.87 15.21 11.55
CA LEU A 7 1.66 14.82 12.27
C LEU A 7 1.81 13.48 12.99
N ALA A 8 1.07 13.28 14.07
CA ALA A 8 0.90 11.98 14.68
C ALA A 8 0.10 11.04 13.75
N PRO A 9 0.22 9.70 13.87
CA PRO A 9 -0.53 8.75 13.03
C PRO A 9 -2.04 9.00 13.03
N SER A 10 -2.64 9.33 14.17
CA SER A 10 -4.07 9.61 14.28
C SER A 10 -4.49 10.87 13.53
N GLU A 11 -3.73 11.96 13.68
CA GLU A 11 -4.01 13.23 13.01
C GLU A 11 -3.86 13.09 11.48
N LEU A 12 -2.87 12.32 11.04
CA LEU A 12 -2.70 12.00 9.63
C LEU A 12 -3.83 11.11 9.11
N ASN A 13 -4.29 10.13 9.91
CA ASN A 13 -5.42 9.30 9.54
C ASN A 13 -6.68 10.14 9.34
N ASP A 14 -6.98 11.04 10.28
CA ASP A 14 -8.13 11.94 10.23
C ASP A 14 -8.07 12.86 9.01
N TRP A 15 -6.88 13.37 8.69
CA TRP A 15 -6.67 14.18 7.48
C TRP A 15 -6.91 13.36 6.20
N LEU A 16 -6.41 12.11 6.13
CA LEU A 16 -6.65 11.22 4.99
C LEU A 16 -8.13 10.87 4.86
N ASP A 17 -8.82 10.58 5.96
CA ASP A 17 -10.27 10.31 5.96
C ASP A 17 -11.06 11.51 5.47
N ALA A 18 -10.71 12.73 5.91
CA ALA A 18 -11.35 13.94 5.41
C ALA A 18 -11.18 14.12 3.89
N ILE A 19 -10.03 13.74 3.32
CA ILE A 19 -9.80 13.77 1.87
C ILE A 19 -10.61 12.69 1.15
N LEU A 20 -10.61 11.46 1.66
CA LEU A 20 -11.36 10.34 1.09
C LEU A 20 -12.88 10.60 1.10
N ASP A 21 -13.38 11.23 2.15
CA ASP A 21 -14.79 11.62 2.30
C ASP A 21 -15.15 12.89 1.52
N SER A 22 -14.21 13.45 0.74
CA SER A 22 -14.39 14.73 0.03
C SER A 22 -14.74 15.92 0.95
N ARG A 23 -14.38 15.84 2.24
CA ARG A 23 -14.55 16.91 3.24
C ARG A 23 -13.36 17.87 3.29
N SER A 24 -12.24 17.49 2.67
CA SER A 24 -11.01 18.28 2.58
C SER A 24 -10.31 18.01 1.25
N TYR A 25 -9.31 18.83 0.93
CA TYR A 25 -8.51 18.70 -0.29
C TYR A 25 -7.03 18.78 0.04
N ALA A 26 -6.23 17.93 -0.60
CA ALA A 26 -4.79 18.10 -0.57
C ALA A 26 -4.38 19.36 -1.39
N PRO A 27 -3.23 19.96 -1.06
CA PRO A 27 -2.63 21.00 -1.89
C PRO A 27 -2.49 20.58 -3.35
N LYS A 28 -2.57 21.55 -4.26
CA LYS A 28 -2.31 21.30 -5.69
C LYS A 28 -0.91 20.70 -5.87
N ASN A 29 -0.79 19.66 -6.70
CA ASN A 29 0.45 18.92 -6.95
C ASN A 29 1.06 18.25 -5.70
N PHE A 30 0.22 17.82 -4.75
CA PHE A 30 0.69 17.08 -3.58
C PHE A 30 1.38 15.76 -4.00
N ASN A 31 2.59 15.52 -3.50
CA ASN A 31 3.34 14.29 -3.77
C ASN A 31 2.83 13.14 -2.89
N TRP A 32 1.77 12.48 -3.36
CA TRP A 32 1.14 11.36 -2.66
C TRP A 32 2.01 10.11 -2.60
N LEU A 33 2.71 9.76 -3.69
CA LEU A 33 3.61 8.61 -3.70
C LEU A 33 4.74 8.80 -2.69
N GLY A 34 5.35 9.98 -2.65
CA GLY A 34 6.37 10.31 -1.66
C GLY A 34 5.84 10.28 -0.22
N LEU A 35 4.56 10.63 0.01
CA LEU A 35 3.94 10.44 1.32
C LEU A 35 3.87 8.94 1.66
N ALA A 36 3.35 8.09 0.77
CA ALA A 36 3.24 6.65 0.99
C ALA A 36 4.60 6.02 1.35
N GLU A 37 5.65 6.38 0.61
CA GLU A 37 7.02 5.88 0.82
C GLU A 37 7.60 6.32 2.18
N ILE A 38 7.38 7.58 2.57
CA ILE A 38 7.82 8.09 3.87
C ILE A 38 7.11 7.36 5.02
N LEU A 39 5.80 7.13 4.89
CA LEU A 39 5.02 6.40 5.90
C LEU A 39 5.47 4.95 6.00
N ALA A 40 5.72 4.29 4.87
CA ALA A 40 6.22 2.92 4.86
C ALA A 40 7.58 2.82 5.54
N ARG A 41 8.50 3.74 5.22
CA ARG A 41 9.80 3.82 5.87
C ARG A 41 9.67 4.02 7.38
N ARG A 42 8.81 4.94 7.83
CA ARG A 42 8.56 5.15 9.27
C ARG A 42 8.02 3.93 9.97
N ALA A 43 7.11 3.19 9.35
CA ALA A 43 6.59 1.95 9.92
C ALA A 43 7.74 0.96 10.19
N LEU A 44 8.67 0.82 9.24
CA LEU A 44 9.81 -0.08 9.37
C LEU A 44 10.82 0.41 10.44
N GLU A 45 11.14 1.71 10.44
CA GLU A 45 12.08 2.34 11.38
C GLU A 45 11.56 2.29 12.83
N THR A 46 10.29 2.64 13.04
CA THR A 46 9.69 2.71 14.39
C THR A 46 9.14 1.39 14.88
N GLY A 47 8.83 0.45 13.97
CA GLY A 47 8.10 -0.76 14.32
C GLY A 47 6.65 -0.49 14.73
N ALA A 48 6.05 0.63 14.32
CA ALA A 48 4.65 0.93 14.59
C ALA A 48 3.76 0.62 13.38
N LEU A 49 2.84 -0.34 13.55
CA LEU A 49 1.94 -0.84 12.51
C LEU A 49 0.97 0.24 11.98
N GLN A 50 0.64 1.25 12.78
CA GLN A 50 -0.23 2.36 12.36
C GLN A 50 0.31 3.10 11.14
N TRP A 51 1.64 3.30 11.06
CA TRP A 51 2.27 3.91 9.89
C TRP A 51 2.18 3.02 8.65
N ALA A 52 2.20 1.70 8.83
CA ALA A 52 2.05 0.75 7.74
C ALA A 52 0.66 0.87 7.12
N HIS A 53 -0.39 0.91 7.95
CA HIS A 53 -1.76 1.10 7.48
C HIS A 53 -1.93 2.40 6.71
N LEU A 54 -1.35 3.49 7.21
CA LEU A 54 -1.42 4.78 6.53
C LEU A 54 -0.70 4.74 5.18
N ALA A 55 0.45 4.08 5.08
CA ALA A 55 1.14 3.90 3.81
C ALA A 55 0.29 3.17 2.77
N ILE A 56 -0.31 2.02 3.16
CA ILE A 56 -1.20 1.24 2.29
C ILE A 56 -2.43 2.04 1.89
N LYS A 57 -3.06 2.74 2.83
CA LYS A 57 -4.21 3.62 2.57
C LYS A 57 -3.89 4.68 1.52
N VAL A 58 -2.69 5.26 1.54
CA VAL A 58 -2.25 6.24 0.53
C VAL A 58 -2.01 5.57 -0.82
N TYR A 59 -1.38 4.39 -0.89
CA TYR A 59 -1.23 3.63 -2.14
C TYR A 59 -2.58 3.30 -2.78
N GLU A 60 -3.53 2.79 -1.99
CA GLU A 60 -4.88 2.48 -2.45
C GLU A 60 -5.61 3.73 -2.96
N TYR A 61 -5.44 4.87 -2.28
CA TYR A 61 -6.04 6.14 -2.69
C TYR A 61 -5.53 6.59 -4.07
N ILE A 62 -4.21 6.62 -4.29
CA ILE A 62 -3.65 7.07 -5.58
C ILE A 62 -3.95 6.09 -6.72
N ALA A 63 -4.01 4.78 -6.43
CA ALA A 63 -4.34 3.77 -7.42
C ALA A 63 -5.76 3.90 -7.98
N ARG A 64 -6.71 4.48 -7.22
CA ARG A 64 -8.12 4.65 -7.66
C ARG A 64 -8.29 5.64 -8.80
N SER A 65 -7.42 6.65 -8.89
CA SER A 65 -7.50 7.71 -9.92
C SER A 65 -6.39 7.64 -10.97
N ALA A 66 -5.46 6.70 -10.83
CA ALA A 66 -4.39 6.45 -11.79
C ALA A 66 -4.92 5.82 -13.10
N ASP A 67 -4.22 6.07 -14.20
CA ASP A 67 -4.42 5.30 -15.43
C ASP A 67 -3.97 3.84 -15.25
N LYS A 68 -4.18 3.00 -16.27
CA LYS A 68 -3.91 1.56 -16.14
C LYS A 68 -2.44 1.27 -15.80
N ASP A 69 -1.51 1.87 -16.53
CA ASP A 69 -0.08 1.55 -16.41
C ASP A 69 0.47 2.07 -15.08
N GLU A 70 0.05 3.28 -14.68
CA GLU A 70 0.41 3.86 -13.39
C GLU A 70 -0.20 3.03 -12.24
N ARG A 71 -1.47 2.63 -12.34
CA ARG A 71 -2.13 1.79 -11.34
C ARG A 71 -1.42 0.46 -11.17
N ASP A 72 -1.05 -0.21 -12.24
CA ASP A 72 -0.36 -1.52 -12.17
C ASP A 72 1.01 -1.38 -11.48
N SER A 73 1.74 -0.29 -11.76
CA SER A 73 3.00 0.05 -11.07
C SER A 73 2.79 0.35 -9.57
N LEU A 74 1.74 1.09 -9.22
CA LEU A 74 1.37 1.40 -7.85
C LEU A 74 0.99 0.14 -7.07
N LEU A 75 0.18 -0.74 -7.63
CA LEU A 75 -0.19 -2.02 -7.03
C LEU A 75 1.05 -2.91 -6.81
N CYS A 76 1.94 -3.02 -7.78
CA CYS A 76 3.22 -3.73 -7.61
C CYS A 76 4.06 -3.15 -6.45
N SER A 77 4.04 -1.83 -6.26
CA SER A 77 4.77 -1.16 -5.19
C SER A 77 4.11 -1.39 -3.83
N GLU A 78 2.79 -1.28 -3.76
CA GLU A 78 1.99 -1.60 -2.57
C GLU A 78 2.25 -3.03 -2.08
N MET A 79 2.21 -4.02 -2.99
CA MET A 79 2.40 -5.43 -2.62
C MET A 79 3.83 -5.70 -2.12
N ARG A 80 4.85 -5.07 -2.72
CA ARG A 80 6.22 -5.12 -2.20
C ARG A 80 6.31 -4.55 -0.78
N VAL A 81 5.63 -3.44 -0.53
CA VAL A 81 5.57 -2.83 0.81
C VAL A 81 4.83 -3.73 1.81
N ARG A 82 3.71 -4.36 1.43
CA ARG A 82 3.02 -5.36 2.27
C ARG A 82 3.94 -6.53 2.63
N VAL A 83 4.73 -7.06 1.69
CA VAL A 83 5.73 -8.11 1.98
C VAL A 83 6.74 -7.65 3.04
N HIS A 84 7.24 -6.41 2.93
CA HIS A 84 8.14 -5.85 3.94
C HIS A 84 7.48 -5.75 5.32
N PHE A 85 6.22 -5.35 5.38
CA PHE A 85 5.47 -5.28 6.64
C PHE A 85 5.21 -6.65 7.23
N ILE A 86 4.79 -7.64 6.44
CA ILE A 86 4.65 -9.03 6.88
C ILE A 86 5.96 -9.55 7.46
N LYS A 87 7.08 -9.31 6.78
CA LYS A 87 8.41 -9.70 7.29
C LYS A 87 8.75 -9.01 8.61
N ARG A 88 8.32 -7.76 8.81
CA ARG A 88 8.64 -6.93 9.98
C ARG A 88 7.74 -7.22 11.18
N PHE A 89 6.45 -7.42 10.96
CA PHE A 89 5.40 -7.49 11.98
C PHE A 89 4.83 -8.90 12.17
N GLY A 90 5.12 -9.82 11.25
CA GLY A 90 4.55 -11.16 11.22
C GLY A 90 3.28 -11.23 10.38
N LEU A 91 2.85 -12.46 10.12
CA LEU A 91 1.59 -12.76 9.43
C LEU A 91 0.42 -12.59 10.39
N SER A 92 -0.69 -12.05 9.90
CA SER A 92 -1.96 -11.96 10.61
C SER A 92 -3.09 -12.09 9.60
N LYS A 93 -4.09 -12.94 9.88
CA LYS A 93 -5.27 -13.09 9.01
C LYS A 93 -6.37 -12.10 9.38
N GLU A 94 -6.29 -11.56 10.58
CA GLU A 94 -7.21 -10.58 11.15
C GLU A 94 -6.91 -9.17 10.60
N ASP A 95 -5.70 -8.96 10.09
CA ASP A 95 -5.27 -7.72 9.48
C ASP A 95 -4.90 -7.94 7.99
N SER A 96 -5.74 -7.41 7.10
CA SER A 96 -5.54 -7.49 5.64
C SER A 96 -4.19 -6.97 5.15
N LEU A 97 -3.55 -6.05 5.87
CA LEU A 97 -2.20 -5.55 5.56
C LEU A 97 -1.15 -6.65 5.72
N LEU A 98 -1.34 -7.52 6.70
CA LEU A 98 -0.44 -8.59 7.09
C LEU A 98 -0.89 -9.97 6.59
N ASP A 99 -2.00 -10.05 5.85
CA ASP A 99 -2.48 -11.27 5.24
C ASP A 99 -1.76 -11.57 3.92
N ILE A 100 -1.01 -12.66 3.89
CA ILE A 100 -0.32 -13.16 2.70
C ILE A 100 -1.28 -13.51 1.56
N ASN A 101 -2.53 -13.86 1.87
CA ASN A 101 -3.52 -14.19 0.85
C ASN A 101 -3.84 -12.98 -0.02
N THR A 102 -3.78 -11.76 0.52
CA THR A 102 -3.94 -10.52 -0.26
C THR A 102 -2.91 -10.45 -1.40
N ILE A 103 -1.64 -10.75 -1.09
CA ILE A 103 -0.56 -10.73 -2.07
C ILE A 103 -0.69 -11.90 -3.06
N ALA A 104 -1.03 -13.10 -2.57
CA ALA A 104 -1.20 -14.28 -3.41
C ALA A 104 -2.34 -14.10 -4.41
N SER A 105 -3.51 -13.61 -3.96
CA SER A 105 -4.65 -13.33 -4.85
C SER A 105 -4.29 -12.26 -5.88
N TRP A 106 -3.71 -11.14 -5.46
CA TRP A 106 -3.24 -10.11 -6.38
C TRP A 106 -2.28 -10.68 -7.43
N PHE A 107 -1.30 -11.49 -7.02
CA PHE A 107 -0.34 -12.07 -7.94
C PHE A 107 -1.03 -12.97 -8.98
N MET A 108 -1.94 -13.84 -8.55
CA MET A 108 -2.68 -14.75 -9.43
C MET A 108 -3.62 -14.02 -10.40
N GLU A 109 -4.18 -12.89 -9.98
CA GLU A 109 -5.06 -12.05 -10.81
C GLU A 109 -4.28 -11.19 -11.82
N ASN A 110 -3.03 -10.83 -11.51
CA ASN A 110 -2.24 -9.87 -12.28
C ASN A 110 -1.06 -10.51 -13.03
N THR A 111 -0.84 -11.81 -12.86
CA THR A 111 0.05 -12.58 -13.72
C THR A 111 -0.78 -13.53 -14.58
N ASP A 112 -0.57 -13.49 -15.88
CA ASP A 112 -1.05 -14.54 -16.78
C ASP A 112 -0.32 -15.84 -16.41
N CYS A 113 -0.84 -16.56 -15.41
CA CYS A 113 -0.45 -17.92 -15.13
C CYS A 113 -0.98 -18.82 -16.26
N SER A 114 -0.38 -18.71 -17.45
CA SER A 114 -0.39 -19.83 -18.39
C SER A 114 0.49 -20.90 -17.76
N LEU A 115 -0.13 -21.76 -16.95
CA LEU A 115 0.41 -23.07 -16.64
C LEU A 115 0.42 -23.84 -17.96
N VAL A 116 1.45 -23.60 -18.79
CA VAL A 116 1.85 -24.59 -19.78
C VAL A 116 2.24 -25.80 -18.96
N SER A 117 1.32 -26.76 -18.83
CA SER A 117 1.59 -28.03 -18.20
C SER A 117 2.78 -28.64 -18.93
N VAL A 118 3.97 -28.53 -18.37
CA VAL A 118 5.09 -29.36 -18.81
C VAL A 118 4.71 -30.75 -18.36
N ARG A 119 4.04 -31.48 -19.25
CA ARG A 119 3.93 -32.93 -19.16
C ARG A 119 5.37 -33.43 -19.15
N LEU A 120 5.84 -33.83 -17.97
CA LEU A 120 6.96 -34.74 -17.86
C LEU A 120 6.46 -36.06 -18.47
N SER A 121 6.77 -36.25 -19.75
CA SER A 121 6.65 -37.55 -20.40
C SER A 121 7.61 -38.49 -19.67
N ALA A 122 7.03 -39.48 -18.98
CA ALA A 122 7.75 -40.62 -18.42
C ALA A 122 8.34 -41.50 -19.52
#